data_AF-A0ABC8WDJ5-F1
#
_entry.id   AF-A0ABC8WDJ5-F1
#
_cell.length_a   1.000
_cell.length_b   1.000
_cell.length_c   1.000
_cell.angle_alpha   90.00
_cell.angle_beta   90.00
_cell.angle_gamma   90.00
#
_symmetry.space_group_name_H-M   'P 1'
#
loop_
_entity.id
_entity.type
_entity.pdbx_description
1 polymer ?
#
loop_
_entity_poly.entity_id
_entity_poly.type
_entity_poly.pdbx_seq_one_letter_code
_entity_poly.pdbx_strand_id
1 'polypeptide(L)'
;MESSREHRKRTRSNPSVAREEEETVPRCPASKRVSGGIYVPPHSETAANNDEAAYERRSWDALRKSLTGLINKATPAHIRHVARELLAENLFALRRAQFKGHPPVRPELDLIKPEDQVTHQIELCDRQLDPEVHLDVFKPSPSFFRDEAAYEDLKRGMLGEDAGGNGDSIQSSVEEPDCSGDESDEEEESETDSVIRDDTETNLTNLRRTIYLTVMSSVDSEEAGHKLMSVVRPGQKTELCSMLLECCRKERAYTRYYGQLGQRLCAIHPAYQAGFEACFASHYSTLHRVETNELRATAMFFAHLLATDALPWRGVLGRVRVTEDDTTSSSRIFIKMLFQDLSEHLGVSVLSRKMNQDDTEVRDALFPRDCAKNMRFAINFFTAIGLGSVTSPARELLLQY
;
A
#
# COMPACT_ATOMS: atom_id res chain seq x y z
N MET A 1 46.12 66.19 11.77
CA MET A 1 47.49 66.16 12.31
C MET A 1 47.52 65.25 13.53
N GLU A 2 48.72 64.91 13.97
CA GLU A 2 49.14 63.96 14.99
C GLU A 2 48.31 64.02 16.29
N SER A 3 47.96 62.93 16.98
CA SER A 3 48.67 61.68 17.39
C SER A 3 49.38 61.79 18.74
N SER A 4 49.02 60.87 19.66
CA SER A 4 49.77 60.47 20.87
C SER A 4 49.88 61.52 22.00
N ARG A 5 50.08 61.18 23.29
CA ARG A 5 49.92 59.90 24.06
C ARG A 5 49.90 60.22 25.58
N GLU A 6 49.29 59.32 26.36
CA GLU A 6 49.58 58.99 27.78
C GLU A 6 49.68 60.08 28.87
N HIS A 7 49.06 59.83 30.05
CA HIS A 7 49.80 59.85 31.33
C HIS A 7 49.17 59.03 32.50
N ARG A 8 49.72 57.83 32.73
CA ARG A 8 50.09 57.19 34.01
C ARG A 8 49.12 57.08 35.23
N LYS A 9 48.84 55.79 35.58
CA LYS A 9 48.90 55.16 36.95
C LYS A 9 47.75 55.56 37.94
N ARG A 10 47.32 54.80 38.97
CA ARG A 10 47.70 53.55 39.69
C ARG A 10 46.47 53.08 40.56
N THR A 11 46.28 51.95 41.28
CA THR A 11 47.04 50.72 41.69
C THR A 11 46.06 49.56 42.07
N ARG A 12 46.58 48.35 42.38
CA ARG A 12 46.23 47.29 43.39
C ARG A 12 45.01 47.47 44.35
N SER A 13 44.39 46.41 44.94
CA SER A 13 44.79 44.98 45.18
C SER A 13 43.63 44.02 45.53
N ASN A 14 43.86 42.69 45.43
CA ASN A 14 43.02 41.59 45.98
C ASN A 14 43.59 40.99 47.29
N PRO A 15 42.74 40.29 48.07
CA PRO A 15 43.04 39.02 48.78
C PRO A 15 42.01 37.90 48.43
N SER A 16 42.40 36.71 47.95
CA SER A 16 42.74 35.45 48.69
C SER A 16 41.55 34.79 49.42
N VAL A 17 40.89 33.74 48.89
CA VAL A 17 41.25 32.30 48.80
C VAL A 17 40.49 31.42 49.82
N ALA A 18 39.77 30.42 49.31
CA ALA A 18 39.31 29.18 49.96
C ALA A 18 39.14 28.10 48.85
N ARG A 19 39.00 26.82 49.19
CA ARG A 19 38.96 25.68 48.24
C ARG A 19 38.03 24.56 48.76
N GLU A 20 38.01 23.42 48.05
CA GLU A 20 37.16 22.22 48.26
C GLU A 20 35.69 22.41 47.83
N GLU A 21 35.00 21.46 47.17
CA GLU A 21 35.44 20.17 46.57
C GLU A 21 34.59 19.80 45.32
N GLU A 22 34.87 18.67 44.65
CA GLU A 22 34.30 18.30 43.34
C GLU A 22 33.06 17.38 43.41
N GLU A 23 32.14 17.52 42.44
CA GLU A 23 31.54 16.34 41.78
C GLU A 23 31.14 16.63 40.31
N THR A 24 30.94 15.57 39.53
CA THR A 24 30.90 15.55 38.04
C THR A 24 29.46 15.61 37.46
N VAL A 25 29.12 15.72 36.15
CA VAL A 25 29.76 15.29 34.87
C VAL A 25 29.46 16.30 33.69
N PRO A 26 29.56 16.01 32.36
CA PRO A 26 30.31 16.89 31.45
C PRO A 26 29.47 17.86 30.57
N ARG A 27 30.16 18.84 29.98
CA ARG A 27 29.67 19.64 28.83
C ARG A 27 30.25 19.13 27.51
N CYS A 28 29.41 19.02 26.48
CA CYS A 28 29.84 18.98 25.08
C CYS A 28 29.79 20.39 24.43
N PRO A 29 30.55 20.64 23.34
CA PRO A 29 31.01 21.98 22.98
C PRO A 29 30.05 22.79 22.10
N ALA A 30 30.22 24.12 22.13
CA ALA A 30 29.49 25.04 21.28
C ALA A 30 30.00 25.04 19.82
N SER A 31 29.08 25.01 18.85
CA SER A 31 29.37 25.34 17.45
C SER A 31 28.49 26.49 16.97
N LYS A 32 29.17 27.57 16.61
CA LYS A 32 28.79 28.73 15.75
C LYS A 32 27.31 28.91 15.40
N ARG A 33 26.74 30.04 15.82
CA ARG A 33 25.53 30.62 15.21
C ARG A 33 25.77 30.88 13.72
N VAL A 34 24.86 30.44 12.86
CA VAL A 34 24.62 31.04 11.54
C VAL A 34 23.15 31.47 11.51
N SER A 35 22.91 32.77 11.71
CA SER A 35 21.57 33.35 11.65
C SER A 35 21.21 33.67 10.20
N GLY A 36 20.64 32.69 9.51
CA GLY A 36 20.13 32.84 8.16
C GLY A 36 19.15 31.72 7.83
N GLY A 37 17.86 32.05 7.69
CA GLY A 37 16.88 31.11 7.17
C GLY A 37 17.17 30.85 5.69
N ILE A 38 17.26 29.58 5.30
CA ILE A 38 17.48 29.21 3.89
C ILE A 38 16.21 29.56 3.11
N TYR A 39 16.30 30.57 2.24
CA TYR A 39 15.20 30.97 1.36
C TYR A 39 15.05 29.96 0.23
N VAL A 40 13.93 29.24 0.22
CA VAL A 40 13.51 28.36 -0.88
C VAL A 40 12.61 29.16 -1.82
N PRO A 41 12.98 29.37 -3.10
CA PRO A 41 12.18 30.16 -4.03
C PRO A 41 10.84 29.47 -4.37
N PRO A 42 9.71 30.22 -4.49
CA PRO A 42 8.37 29.64 -4.62
C PRO A 42 8.09 28.86 -5.92
N HIS A 43 9.03 28.86 -6.88
CA HIS A 43 8.92 28.11 -8.14
C HIS A 43 9.61 26.73 -8.12
N SER A 44 10.28 26.33 -7.03
CA SER A 44 10.83 24.97 -6.91
C SER A 44 9.83 23.92 -6.38
N GLU A 45 8.61 24.32 -6.00
CA GLU A 45 7.57 23.39 -5.49
C GLU A 45 6.59 22.87 -6.56
N THR A 46 6.68 23.34 -7.83
CA THR A 46 5.76 22.92 -8.90
C THR A 46 6.20 21.63 -9.59
N ALA A 47 6.63 20.63 -8.82
CA ALA A 47 7.06 19.32 -9.31
C ALA A 47 6.58 18.19 -8.39
N ALA A 48 5.72 17.32 -8.94
CA ALA A 48 5.40 15.95 -8.52
C ALA A 48 5.18 15.65 -7.02
N ASN A 49 3.92 15.42 -6.62
CA ASN A 49 3.44 14.08 -6.21
C ASN A 49 2.02 14.13 -5.59
N ASN A 50 1.29 13.01 -5.70
CA ASN A 50 0.08 12.74 -4.90
C ASN A 50 0.44 12.19 -3.50
N ASP A 51 1.41 12.82 -2.83
CA ASP A 51 1.85 12.39 -1.50
C ASP A 51 0.89 12.94 -0.43
N GLU A 52 -0.04 12.10 0.02
CA GLU A 52 -0.99 12.41 1.10
C GLU A 52 -0.25 12.94 2.35
N ALA A 53 0.85 12.29 2.73
CA ALA A 53 1.74 12.72 3.82
C ALA A 53 2.38 14.11 3.60
N ALA A 54 2.54 14.60 2.36
CA ALA A 54 3.01 15.95 2.08
C ALA A 54 1.87 16.98 2.25
N TYR A 55 0.63 16.62 1.91
CA TYR A 55 -0.56 17.43 2.19
C TYR A 55 -0.87 17.50 3.70
N GLU A 56 -0.76 16.36 4.41
CA GLU A 56 -0.88 16.30 5.87
C GLU A 56 0.18 17.19 6.55
N ARG A 57 1.45 17.10 6.14
CA ARG A 57 2.50 17.98 6.69
C ARG A 57 2.25 19.45 6.41
N ARG A 58 1.86 19.82 5.18
CA ARG A 58 1.52 21.21 4.81
C ARG A 58 0.33 21.74 5.63
N SER A 59 -0.71 20.94 5.83
CA SER A 59 -1.89 21.33 6.61
C SER A 59 -1.62 21.37 8.12
N TRP A 60 -0.82 20.45 8.66
CA TRP A 60 -0.38 20.45 10.06
C TRP A 60 0.52 21.66 10.38
N ASP A 61 1.49 21.99 9.52
CA ASP A 61 2.32 23.19 9.69
C ASP A 61 1.50 24.49 9.55
N ALA A 62 0.47 24.52 8.71
CA ALA A 62 -0.45 25.65 8.61
C ALA A 62 -1.28 25.81 9.91
N LEU A 63 -1.89 24.73 10.40
CA LEU A 63 -2.63 24.70 11.66
C LEU A 63 -1.73 25.16 12.82
N ARG A 64 -0.54 24.57 12.96
CA ARG A 64 0.43 24.91 14.01
C ARG A 64 0.83 26.38 13.98
N LYS A 65 1.01 26.97 12.79
CA LYS A 65 1.31 28.41 12.64
C LYS A 65 0.11 29.28 13.06
N SER A 66 -1.12 28.89 12.72
CA SER A 66 -2.33 29.61 13.15
C SER A 66 -2.51 29.55 14.67
N LEU A 67 -2.48 28.35 15.24
CA LEU A 67 -2.60 28.09 16.68
C LEU A 67 -1.56 28.87 17.50
N THR A 68 -0.29 28.86 17.05
CA THR A 68 0.80 29.64 17.67
C THR A 68 0.55 31.15 17.54
N GLY A 69 0.06 31.61 16.38
CA GLY A 69 -0.28 33.01 16.13
C GLY A 69 -1.50 33.51 16.92
N LEU A 70 -2.44 32.63 17.25
CA LEU A 70 -3.60 32.89 18.10
C LEU A 70 -3.21 32.95 19.58
N ILE A 71 -2.45 31.96 20.06
CA ILE A 71 -1.91 31.92 21.42
C ILE A 71 -1.05 33.17 21.71
N ASN A 72 -0.18 33.57 20.79
CA ASN A 72 0.66 34.77 20.95
C ASN A 72 -0.13 36.10 20.96
N LYS A 73 -1.41 36.09 20.59
CA LYS A 73 -2.32 37.26 20.69
C LYS A 73 -3.23 37.19 21.93
N ALA A 74 -3.20 36.11 22.70
CA ALA A 74 -4.04 35.91 23.86
C ALA A 74 -3.70 36.90 24.98
N THR A 75 -4.56 37.92 25.11
CA THR A 75 -4.53 38.91 26.20
C THR A 75 -5.84 38.82 27.00
N PRO A 76 -5.89 39.22 28.28
CA PRO A 76 -7.10 39.06 29.11
C PRO A 76 -8.38 39.65 28.51
N ALA A 77 -8.28 40.73 27.73
CA ALA A 77 -9.41 41.32 27.02
C ALA A 77 -9.88 40.51 25.80
N HIS A 78 -8.96 39.82 25.10
CA HIS A 78 -9.23 39.12 23.83
C HIS A 78 -9.38 37.60 23.99
N ILE A 79 -9.09 37.03 25.17
CA ILE A 79 -9.08 35.58 25.40
C ILE A 79 -10.41 34.89 25.06
N ARG A 80 -11.55 35.59 25.22
CA ARG A 80 -12.89 35.11 24.79
C ARG A 80 -13.01 34.97 23.26
N HIS A 81 -12.35 35.83 22.50
CA HIS A 81 -12.35 35.79 21.02
C HIS A 81 -11.40 34.70 20.53
N VAL A 82 -10.18 34.66 21.07
CA VAL A 82 -9.15 33.66 20.72
C VAL A 82 -9.63 32.24 21.04
N ALA A 83 -10.26 32.01 22.19
CA ALA A 83 -10.84 30.71 22.53
C ALA A 83 -11.93 30.26 21.54
N ARG A 84 -12.75 31.19 21.03
CA ARG A 84 -13.79 30.91 20.05
C ARG A 84 -13.22 30.58 18.66
N GLU A 85 -12.13 31.23 18.27
CA GLU A 85 -11.42 30.94 17.01
C GLU A 85 -10.71 29.57 17.07
N LEU A 86 -10.05 29.24 18.19
CA LEU A 86 -9.43 27.93 18.40
C LEU A 86 -10.45 26.78 18.39
N LEU A 87 -11.62 26.98 19.00
CA LEU A 87 -12.75 26.04 18.93
C LEU A 87 -13.28 25.88 17.48
N ALA A 88 -13.34 26.98 16.72
CA ALA A 88 -13.75 26.93 15.32
C ALA A 88 -12.73 26.20 14.44
N GLU A 89 -11.42 26.48 14.57
CA GLU A 89 -10.37 25.78 13.81
C GLU A 89 -10.42 24.25 14.05
N ASN A 90 -10.56 23.82 15.30
CA ASN A 90 -10.69 22.40 15.65
C ASN A 90 -11.98 21.78 15.07
N LEU A 91 -13.12 22.48 15.14
CA LEU A 91 -14.38 22.00 14.57
C LEU A 91 -14.32 21.91 13.03
N PHE A 92 -13.67 22.86 12.35
CA PHE A 92 -13.45 22.79 10.91
C PHE A 92 -12.45 21.69 10.52
N ALA A 93 -11.45 21.39 11.35
CA ALA A 93 -10.56 20.23 11.16
C ALA A 93 -11.34 18.91 11.26
N LEU A 94 -12.15 18.73 12.31
CA LEU A 94 -13.01 17.55 12.47
C LEU A 94 -14.02 17.40 11.32
N ARG A 95 -14.64 18.50 10.87
CA ARG A 95 -15.54 18.48 9.71
C ARG A 95 -14.84 18.14 8.40
N ARG A 96 -13.61 18.61 8.19
CA ARG A 96 -12.77 18.20 7.03
C ARG A 96 -12.39 16.73 7.08
N ALA A 97 -12.13 16.20 8.27
CA ALA A 97 -11.90 14.78 8.51
C ALA A 97 -13.20 13.94 8.59
N GLN A 98 -14.35 14.49 8.18
CA GLN A 98 -15.67 13.82 8.20
C GLN A 98 -16.02 13.17 9.56
N PHE A 99 -15.57 13.76 10.67
CA PHE A 99 -15.74 13.24 12.03
C PHE A 99 -15.16 11.81 12.25
N LYS A 100 -14.16 11.41 11.47
CA LYS A 100 -13.42 10.13 11.62
C LYS A 100 -12.88 9.98 13.05
N GLY A 101 -13.47 9.06 13.82
CA GLY A 101 -13.21 8.85 15.27
C GLY A 101 -14.37 9.23 16.20
N HIS A 102 -15.40 9.90 15.68
CA HIS A 102 -16.62 10.30 16.40
C HIS A 102 -17.87 9.86 15.63
N PRO A 103 -18.21 8.55 15.63
CA PRO A 103 -19.46 8.08 15.01
C PRO A 103 -20.67 8.63 15.79
N PRO A 104 -21.83 8.87 15.13
CA PRO A 104 -23.01 9.47 15.79
C PRO A 104 -23.57 8.61 16.93
N VAL A 105 -23.56 7.29 16.75
CA VAL A 105 -23.87 6.26 17.75
C VAL A 105 -22.69 5.28 17.77
N ARG A 106 -22.38 4.69 18.91
CA ARG A 106 -21.38 3.61 18.99
C ARG A 106 -22.05 2.27 18.65
N PRO A 107 -21.37 1.32 17.99
CA PRO A 107 -21.98 0.01 17.68
C PRO A 107 -22.46 -0.74 18.94
N GLU A 108 -21.80 -0.53 20.08
CA GLU A 108 -22.18 -1.05 21.42
C GLU A 108 -23.52 -0.50 21.95
N LEU A 109 -24.06 0.57 21.34
CA LEU A 109 -25.24 1.32 21.80
C LEU A 109 -26.38 1.36 20.77
N ASP A 110 -26.19 0.78 19.59
CA ASP A 110 -27.17 0.80 18.49
C ASP A 110 -28.16 -0.38 18.62
N LEU A 111 -28.88 -0.39 19.75
CA LEU A 111 -29.70 -1.53 20.21
C LEU A 111 -31.20 -1.41 19.84
N ILE A 112 -31.64 -0.26 19.33
CA ILE A 112 -33.05 0.06 19.09
C ILE A 112 -33.23 0.37 17.61
N LYS A 113 -34.09 -0.40 16.93
CA LYS A 113 -34.38 -0.20 15.50
C LYS A 113 -34.97 1.18 15.24
N PRO A 114 -34.73 1.80 14.06
CA PRO A 114 -35.23 3.15 13.75
C PRO A 114 -36.76 3.26 13.72
N GLU A 115 -37.47 2.14 13.56
CA GLU A 115 -38.94 2.05 13.62
C GLU A 115 -39.50 2.19 15.04
N ASP A 116 -38.71 1.85 16.08
CA ASP A 116 -39.09 1.88 17.49
C ASP A 116 -38.60 3.16 18.23
N GLN A 117 -37.84 4.04 17.55
CA GLN A 117 -37.20 5.22 18.16
C GLN A 117 -38.14 6.43 18.31
N VAL A 118 -38.64 6.67 19.53
CA VAL A 118 -39.48 7.82 19.87
C VAL A 118 -38.65 9.11 20.04
N THR A 119 -38.52 9.88 18.96
CA THR A 119 -37.76 11.15 18.95
C THR A 119 -38.57 12.32 19.51
N HIS A 120 -38.14 12.85 20.65
CA HIS A 120 -38.78 13.98 21.34
C HIS A 120 -38.27 15.32 20.80
N GLN A 121 -39.16 16.20 20.36
CA GLN A 121 -38.83 17.55 19.88
C GLN A 121 -39.00 18.56 21.02
N ILE A 122 -37.88 19.08 21.54
CA ILE A 122 -37.85 20.02 22.68
C ILE A 122 -37.11 21.28 22.24
N GLU A 123 -37.75 22.45 22.32
CA GLU A 123 -37.12 23.72 21.98
C GLU A 123 -36.37 24.34 23.17
N LEU A 124 -35.15 24.82 22.92
CA LEU A 124 -34.32 25.54 23.92
C LEU A 124 -34.93 26.88 24.38
N CYS A 125 -35.99 27.34 23.73
CA CYS A 125 -36.71 28.57 24.04
C CYS A 125 -37.91 28.35 24.98
N ASP A 126 -38.36 27.10 25.19
CA ASP A 126 -39.56 26.83 25.97
C ASP A 126 -39.35 27.09 27.46
N ARG A 127 -40.09 28.07 27.96
CA ARG A 127 -40.05 28.51 29.37
C ARG A 127 -41.02 27.73 30.28
N GLN A 128 -41.58 26.64 29.78
CA GLN A 128 -42.68 25.88 30.40
C GLN A 128 -42.44 24.37 30.44
N LEU A 129 -41.17 23.94 30.35
CA LEU A 129 -40.79 22.57 30.74
C LEU A 129 -40.90 22.44 32.26
N ASP A 130 -41.89 21.71 32.76
CA ASP A 130 -41.93 21.29 34.17
C ASP A 130 -40.90 20.17 34.38
N PRO A 131 -39.94 20.32 35.32
CA PRO A 131 -38.97 19.27 35.61
C PRO A 131 -39.54 18.13 36.48
N GLU A 132 -40.80 18.19 36.89
CA GLU A 132 -41.56 17.14 37.62
C GLU A 132 -40.89 16.54 38.87
N VAL A 133 -39.91 17.23 39.47
CA VAL A 133 -39.14 16.88 40.70
C VAL A 133 -40.02 16.47 41.90
N HIS A 134 -41.32 16.74 41.83
CA HIS A 134 -42.31 16.24 42.77
C HIS A 134 -42.52 14.71 42.70
N LEU A 135 -42.04 14.03 41.66
CA LEU A 135 -42.08 12.56 41.51
C LEU A 135 -40.89 11.86 42.18
N ASP A 136 -39.71 12.51 42.25
CA ASP A 136 -38.50 11.98 42.90
C ASP A 136 -38.68 11.72 44.42
N VAL A 137 -39.70 12.33 45.02
CA VAL A 137 -40.02 12.23 46.45
C VAL A 137 -41.20 11.29 46.65
N PHE A 138 -40.94 10.12 47.25
CA PHE A 138 -41.96 9.12 47.56
C PHE A 138 -43.18 9.71 48.26
N LYS A 139 -44.37 9.40 47.72
CA LYS A 139 -45.68 9.74 48.25
C LYS A 139 -46.59 8.52 48.16
N PRO A 140 -47.38 8.18 49.20
CA PRO A 140 -48.32 7.07 49.12
C PRO A 140 -49.45 7.41 48.13
N SER A 141 -49.61 6.62 47.07
CA SER A 141 -50.71 6.77 46.12
C SER A 141 -51.97 6.04 46.61
N PRO A 142 -53.17 6.64 46.50
CA PRO A 142 -54.43 5.96 46.86
C PRO A 142 -54.85 4.92 45.81
N SER A 143 -54.23 4.93 44.63
CA SER A 143 -54.52 4.09 43.48
C SER A 143 -53.58 2.88 43.32
N PHE A 144 -52.53 2.77 44.15
CA PHE A 144 -51.41 1.82 44.05
C PHE A 144 -51.75 0.46 43.40
N PHE A 145 -52.69 -0.30 43.96
CA PHE A 145 -53.05 -1.64 43.46
C PHE A 145 -53.57 -1.69 42.00
N ARG A 146 -54.07 -0.57 41.47
CA ARG A 146 -54.49 -0.46 40.06
C ARG A 146 -53.34 -0.05 39.14
N ASP A 147 -52.46 0.80 39.64
CA ASP A 147 -51.32 1.33 38.90
C ASP A 147 -50.26 0.22 38.75
N GLU A 148 -50.04 -0.57 39.81
CA GLU A 148 -49.18 -1.77 39.83
C GLU A 148 -49.67 -2.84 38.84
N ALA A 149 -50.98 -3.10 38.80
CA ALA A 149 -51.56 -4.06 37.85
C ALA A 149 -51.38 -3.61 36.39
N ALA A 150 -51.59 -2.31 36.11
CA ALA A 150 -51.35 -1.74 34.79
C ALA A 150 -49.86 -1.75 34.40
N TYR A 151 -48.95 -1.61 35.37
CA TYR A 151 -47.51 -1.73 35.14
C TYR A 151 -47.10 -3.18 34.82
N GLU A 152 -47.57 -4.17 35.58
CA GLU A 152 -47.29 -5.59 35.28
C GLU A 152 -47.90 -6.03 33.94
N ASP A 153 -49.07 -5.51 33.54
CA ASP A 153 -49.64 -5.73 32.21
C ASP A 153 -48.76 -5.14 31.08
N LEU A 154 -48.25 -3.92 31.27
CA LEU A 154 -47.32 -3.27 30.33
C LEU A 154 -45.98 -4.03 30.23
N LYS A 155 -45.46 -4.47 31.38
CA LYS A 155 -44.19 -5.20 31.52
C LYS A 155 -44.21 -6.55 30.80
N ARG A 156 -45.28 -7.35 30.95
CA ARG A 156 -45.47 -8.59 30.18
C ARG A 156 -45.55 -8.30 28.67
N GLY A 157 -46.22 -7.22 28.28
CA GLY A 157 -46.30 -6.77 26.89
C GLY A 157 -44.97 -6.31 26.27
N MET A 158 -43.97 -5.94 27.08
CA MET A 158 -42.65 -5.49 26.63
C MET A 158 -41.56 -6.57 26.68
N LEU A 159 -41.64 -7.50 27.63
CA LEU A 159 -40.59 -8.49 27.90
C LEU A 159 -40.97 -9.95 27.57
N GLY A 160 -42.24 -10.21 27.21
CA GLY A 160 -42.77 -11.57 27.08
C GLY A 160 -43.12 -12.21 28.43
N GLU A 161 -43.66 -13.43 28.40
CA GLU A 161 -44.10 -14.14 29.60
C GLU A 161 -42.94 -14.85 30.32
N ASP A 162 -41.86 -15.19 29.59
CA ASP A 162 -40.68 -15.91 30.11
C ASP A 162 -39.80 -15.07 31.07
N ALA A 163 -40.01 -13.75 31.12
CA ALA A 163 -39.44 -12.87 32.14
C ALA A 163 -40.07 -13.05 33.54
N GLY A 164 -41.01 -13.99 33.70
CA GLY A 164 -41.74 -14.28 34.95
C GLY A 164 -41.01 -15.15 35.99
N GLY A 165 -39.69 -15.35 35.87
CA GLY A 165 -38.90 -16.18 36.80
C GLY A 165 -38.72 -15.54 38.19
N ASN A 166 -39.43 -16.07 39.19
CA ASN A 166 -39.44 -15.68 40.62
C ASN A 166 -38.18 -14.98 41.17
N GLY A 167 -38.38 -13.77 41.73
CA GLY A 167 -37.32 -12.87 42.19
C GLY A 167 -37.29 -12.50 43.69
N ASP A 168 -37.75 -13.36 44.61
CA ASP A 168 -37.32 -13.27 46.03
C ASP A 168 -37.43 -14.62 46.77
N SER A 169 -36.29 -15.17 47.20
CA SER A 169 -36.13 -16.17 48.28
C SER A 169 -34.65 -16.55 48.46
N ILE A 170 -33.85 -15.71 49.11
CA ILE A 170 -32.48 -16.08 49.50
C ILE A 170 -32.52 -16.88 50.82
N GLN A 171 -32.53 -18.22 50.72
CA GLN A 171 -32.21 -19.07 51.87
C GLN A 171 -31.40 -20.31 51.46
N SER A 172 -30.20 -20.45 52.03
CA SER A 172 -29.30 -21.57 51.73
C SER A 172 -29.67 -22.85 52.50
N SER A 173 -29.79 -23.96 51.79
CA SER A 173 -29.70 -25.32 52.32
C SER A 173 -29.16 -26.23 51.22
N VAL A 174 -28.37 -27.24 51.57
CA VAL A 174 -27.67 -28.12 50.63
C VAL A 174 -28.24 -29.52 50.77
N GLU A 175 -28.64 -30.15 49.66
CA GLU A 175 -28.49 -31.59 49.42
C GLU A 175 -28.72 -31.92 47.93
N GLU A 176 -28.01 -32.94 47.46
CA GLU A 176 -27.92 -33.44 46.06
C GLU A 176 -28.38 -34.93 46.06
N PRO A 177 -28.52 -35.60 44.91
CA PRO A 177 -29.27 -35.25 43.70
C PRO A 177 -30.25 -36.40 43.33
N ASP A 178 -31.05 -36.27 42.26
CA ASP A 178 -31.55 -37.45 41.52
C ASP A 178 -31.81 -37.14 40.04
N CYS A 179 -31.83 -38.18 39.20
CA CYS A 179 -31.70 -38.08 37.75
C CYS A 179 -32.93 -38.60 36.99
N SER A 180 -33.43 -37.79 36.05
CA SER A 180 -34.10 -38.29 34.83
C SER A 180 -33.96 -37.25 33.73
N GLY A 181 -33.18 -37.55 32.70
CA GLY A 181 -33.00 -36.64 31.55
C GLY A 181 -34.11 -36.79 30.51
N ASP A 182 -34.24 -35.77 29.68
CA ASP A 182 -34.69 -35.89 28.30
C ASP A 182 -33.74 -35.02 27.46
N GLU A 183 -33.18 -35.56 26.39
CA GLU A 183 -32.26 -34.83 25.50
C GLU A 183 -33.05 -34.24 24.34
N SER A 184 -33.66 -33.08 24.58
CA SER A 184 -34.12 -32.19 23.52
C SER A 184 -32.95 -31.31 23.10
N ASP A 185 -32.16 -31.79 22.13
CA ASP A 185 -31.30 -30.93 21.32
C ASP A 185 -32.20 -29.91 20.58
N GLU A 186 -32.39 -28.74 21.20
CA GLU A 186 -32.81 -27.55 20.46
C GLU A 186 -31.62 -27.13 19.60
N GLU A 187 -31.56 -27.69 18.38
CA GLU A 187 -30.72 -27.19 17.30
C GLU A 187 -31.15 -25.75 16.99
N GLU A 188 -30.62 -24.78 17.74
CA GLU A 188 -30.52 -23.41 17.26
C GLU A 188 -29.74 -23.47 15.95
N GLU A 189 -30.45 -23.35 14.83
CA GLU A 189 -29.88 -22.99 13.52
C GLU A 189 -29.34 -21.56 13.60
N SER A 190 -28.26 -21.38 14.38
CA SER A 190 -27.34 -20.27 14.17
C SER A 190 -26.92 -20.34 12.70
N GLU A 191 -27.22 -19.30 11.92
CA GLU A 191 -26.75 -19.18 10.55
C GLU A 191 -25.22 -19.01 10.57
N THR A 192 -24.51 -20.12 10.75
CA THR A 192 -23.08 -20.18 10.50
C THR A 192 -22.91 -19.91 9.01
N ASP A 193 -22.55 -18.68 8.65
CA ASP A 193 -22.29 -18.25 7.27
C ASP A 193 -21.36 -19.27 6.61
N SER A 194 -21.96 -20.17 5.82
CA SER A 194 -21.36 -21.45 5.48
C SER A 194 -20.47 -21.24 4.27
N VAL A 195 -19.35 -20.53 4.49
CA VAL A 195 -18.48 -19.91 3.48
C VAL A 195 -18.23 -20.87 2.32
N ILE A 196 -18.98 -20.68 1.23
CA ILE A 196 -19.00 -21.61 0.11
C ILE A 196 -17.64 -21.55 -0.58
N ARG A 197 -16.85 -22.61 -0.38
CA ARG A 197 -15.54 -22.76 -0.98
C ARG A 197 -15.67 -23.08 -2.48
N ASP A 198 -15.61 -22.05 -3.31
CA ASP A 198 -15.59 -22.18 -4.77
C ASP A 198 -14.24 -22.74 -5.26
N ASP A 199 -14.11 -24.07 -5.29
CA ASP A 199 -13.00 -24.77 -5.93
C ASP A 199 -13.14 -24.85 -7.48
N THR A 200 -14.12 -24.17 -8.11
CA THR A 200 -14.42 -24.30 -9.56
C THR A 200 -13.77 -23.24 -10.47
N GLU A 201 -13.04 -22.27 -9.90
CA GLU A 201 -12.33 -21.18 -10.60
C GLU A 201 -13.18 -20.38 -11.63
N THR A 202 -14.51 -20.39 -11.52
CA THR A 202 -15.42 -19.74 -12.49
C THR A 202 -15.12 -18.26 -12.66
N ASN A 203 -14.84 -17.56 -11.57
CA ASN A 203 -14.46 -16.14 -11.56
C ASN A 203 -13.17 -15.86 -12.35
N LEU A 204 -12.18 -16.75 -12.27
CA LEU A 204 -10.91 -16.64 -12.98
C LEU A 204 -11.10 -16.95 -14.48
N THR A 205 -11.82 -18.00 -14.83
CA THR A 205 -12.10 -18.33 -16.25
C THR A 205 -12.95 -17.26 -16.94
N ASN A 206 -13.89 -16.64 -16.22
CA ASN A 206 -14.68 -15.50 -16.71
C ASN A 206 -13.80 -14.25 -16.92
N LEU A 207 -12.92 -13.91 -15.97
CA LEU A 207 -11.93 -12.84 -16.14
C LEU A 207 -11.05 -13.07 -17.38
N ARG A 208 -10.50 -14.28 -17.53
CA ARG A 208 -9.68 -14.66 -18.70
C ARG A 208 -10.44 -14.49 -20.02
N ARG A 209 -11.72 -14.87 -20.07
CA ARG A 209 -12.59 -14.65 -21.24
C ARG A 209 -12.78 -13.15 -21.54
N THR A 210 -13.04 -12.32 -20.54
CA THR A 210 -13.22 -10.87 -20.72
C THR A 210 -11.92 -10.19 -21.18
N ILE A 211 -10.76 -10.58 -20.65
CA ILE A 211 -9.45 -10.10 -21.10
C ILE A 211 -9.23 -10.46 -22.58
N TYR A 212 -9.43 -11.73 -22.95
CA TYR A 212 -9.28 -12.20 -24.34
C TYR A 212 -10.18 -11.41 -25.31
N LEU A 213 -11.47 -11.25 -24.98
CA LEU A 213 -12.41 -10.50 -25.80
C LEU A 213 -12.07 -9.00 -25.88
N THR A 214 -11.52 -8.42 -24.81
CA THR A 214 -11.08 -7.01 -24.81
C THR A 214 -9.89 -6.79 -25.75
N VAL A 215 -8.89 -7.68 -25.69
CA VAL A 215 -7.73 -7.67 -26.58
C VAL A 215 -8.18 -7.85 -28.04
N MET A 216 -8.95 -8.90 -28.32
CA MET A 216 -9.36 -9.26 -29.69
C MET A 216 -10.40 -8.33 -30.33
N SER A 217 -11.06 -7.45 -29.56
CA SER A 217 -12.00 -6.44 -30.08
C SER A 217 -11.40 -5.03 -30.18
N SER A 218 -10.24 -4.79 -29.57
CA SER A 218 -9.48 -3.55 -29.76
C SER A 218 -8.67 -3.58 -31.04
N VAL A 219 -8.65 -2.49 -31.80
CA VAL A 219 -7.76 -2.33 -32.95
C VAL A 219 -6.39 -1.79 -32.51
N ASP A 220 -6.41 -0.76 -31.66
CA ASP A 220 -5.21 -0.07 -31.21
C ASP A 220 -4.75 -0.50 -29.81
N SER A 221 -3.43 -0.60 -29.65
CA SER A 221 -2.77 -0.96 -28.38
C SER A 221 -2.87 0.13 -27.29
N GLU A 222 -3.51 1.27 -27.59
CA GLU A 222 -3.90 2.32 -26.61
C GLU A 222 -5.30 2.09 -26.07
N GLU A 223 -6.26 1.89 -26.97
CA GLU A 223 -7.65 1.56 -26.64
C GLU A 223 -7.72 0.26 -25.81
N ALA A 224 -6.92 -0.74 -26.21
CA ALA A 224 -6.72 -1.98 -25.46
C ALA A 224 -6.26 -1.74 -24.02
N GLY A 225 -5.19 -0.95 -23.84
CA GLY A 225 -4.63 -0.66 -22.52
C GLY A 225 -5.64 0.05 -21.61
N HIS A 226 -6.33 1.07 -22.15
CA HIS A 226 -7.34 1.82 -21.39
C HIS A 226 -8.54 0.94 -21.00
N LYS A 227 -9.03 0.07 -21.89
CA LYS A 227 -10.11 -0.89 -21.57
C LYS A 227 -9.65 -1.90 -20.51
N LEU A 228 -8.44 -2.46 -20.62
CA LEU A 228 -7.93 -3.45 -19.66
C LEU A 228 -7.71 -2.85 -18.26
N MET A 229 -7.39 -1.56 -18.15
CA MET A 229 -7.30 -0.86 -16.87
C MET A 229 -8.63 -0.78 -16.10
N SER A 230 -9.79 -0.76 -16.77
CA SER A 230 -11.10 -0.78 -16.10
C SER A 230 -11.59 -2.19 -15.74
N VAL A 231 -11.09 -3.22 -16.44
CA VAL A 231 -11.46 -4.63 -16.21
C VAL A 231 -10.69 -5.25 -15.04
N VAL A 232 -9.40 -4.90 -14.86
CA VAL A 232 -8.48 -5.68 -14.01
C VAL A 232 -8.26 -5.03 -12.64
N ARG A 233 -8.69 -5.72 -11.56
CA ARG A 233 -8.46 -5.29 -10.17
C ARG A 233 -6.99 -5.43 -9.75
N PRO A 234 -6.50 -4.70 -8.72
CA PRO A 234 -5.08 -4.68 -8.36
C PRO A 234 -4.41 -6.04 -8.12
N GLY A 235 -5.11 -7.02 -7.54
CA GLY A 235 -4.61 -8.39 -7.33
C GLY A 235 -4.65 -9.30 -8.57
N GLN A 236 -5.28 -8.88 -9.67
CA GLN A 236 -5.47 -9.66 -10.89
C GLN A 236 -4.49 -9.24 -12.01
N LYS A 237 -3.54 -8.34 -11.70
CA LYS A 237 -2.55 -7.80 -12.67
C LYS A 237 -1.61 -8.86 -13.23
N THR A 238 -1.28 -9.89 -12.46
CA THR A 238 -0.46 -11.04 -12.88
C THR A 238 -1.19 -11.94 -13.88
N GLU A 239 -2.48 -12.20 -13.66
CA GLU A 239 -3.33 -12.94 -14.60
C GLU A 239 -3.46 -12.23 -15.95
N LEU A 240 -3.51 -10.89 -15.94
CA LEU A 240 -3.46 -10.11 -17.18
C LEU A 240 -2.15 -10.34 -17.95
N CYS A 241 -1.01 -10.36 -17.27
CA CYS A 241 0.29 -10.64 -17.89
C CYS A 241 0.36 -12.05 -18.50
N SER A 242 -0.16 -13.08 -17.80
CA SER A 242 -0.21 -14.45 -18.34
C SER A 242 -1.12 -14.53 -19.56
N MET A 243 -2.35 -14.03 -19.44
CA MET A 243 -3.32 -14.03 -20.55
C MET A 243 -2.82 -13.29 -21.79
N LEU A 244 -2.19 -12.13 -21.64
CA LEU A 244 -1.66 -11.39 -22.78
C LEU A 244 -0.57 -12.18 -23.51
N LEU A 245 0.30 -12.86 -22.76
CA LEU A 245 1.37 -13.69 -23.31
C LEU A 245 0.82 -14.98 -23.95
N GLU A 246 -0.21 -15.59 -23.35
CA GLU A 246 -0.91 -16.75 -23.90
C GLU A 246 -1.64 -16.42 -25.21
N CYS A 247 -2.29 -15.26 -25.31
CA CYS A 247 -2.85 -14.74 -26.57
C CYS A 247 -1.74 -14.56 -27.63
N CYS A 248 -0.69 -13.81 -27.28
CA CYS A 248 0.45 -13.56 -28.17
C CYS A 248 1.11 -14.86 -28.68
N ARG A 249 1.16 -15.89 -27.83
CA ARG A 249 1.73 -17.20 -28.15
C ARG A 249 0.87 -18.02 -29.12
N LYS A 250 -0.46 -17.86 -29.08
CA LYS A 250 -1.41 -18.62 -29.93
C LYS A 250 -1.74 -17.94 -31.26
N GLU A 251 -1.26 -16.73 -31.53
CA GLU A 251 -1.35 -16.14 -32.87
C GLU A 251 -0.47 -16.87 -33.90
N ARG A 252 -0.97 -16.96 -35.14
CA ARG A 252 -0.25 -17.61 -36.26
C ARG A 252 1.07 -16.90 -36.62
N ALA A 253 1.19 -15.61 -36.32
CA ALA A 253 2.38 -14.80 -36.52
C ALA A 253 2.39 -13.66 -35.49
N TYR A 254 3.56 -13.31 -34.95
CA TYR A 254 3.69 -12.23 -33.97
C TYR A 254 3.29 -10.87 -34.55
N THR A 255 2.46 -10.14 -33.81
CA THR A 255 2.07 -8.77 -34.13
C THR A 255 2.66 -7.78 -33.10
N ARG A 256 3.22 -6.65 -33.57
CA ARG A 256 3.82 -5.61 -32.71
C ARG A 256 2.84 -4.99 -31.72
N TYR A 257 1.55 -5.16 -31.93
CA TYR A 257 0.47 -4.78 -31.02
C TYR A 257 0.73 -5.30 -29.59
N TYR A 258 1.14 -6.57 -29.41
CA TYR A 258 1.35 -7.16 -28.09
C TYR A 258 2.55 -6.52 -27.37
N GLY A 259 3.68 -6.35 -28.07
CA GLY A 259 4.85 -5.68 -27.52
C GLY A 259 4.53 -4.25 -27.07
N GLN A 260 3.80 -3.48 -27.88
CA GLN A 260 3.33 -2.13 -27.52
C GLN A 260 2.37 -2.11 -26.33
N LEU A 261 1.42 -3.05 -26.26
CA LEU A 261 0.46 -3.16 -25.16
C LEU A 261 1.17 -3.55 -23.85
N GLY A 262 2.07 -4.55 -23.89
CA GLY A 262 2.93 -4.92 -22.77
C GLY A 262 3.81 -3.76 -22.30
N GLN A 263 4.40 -2.99 -23.24
CA GLN A 263 5.20 -1.80 -22.95
C GLN A 263 4.39 -0.73 -22.21
N ARG A 264 3.15 -0.44 -22.65
CA ARG A 264 2.28 0.52 -21.96
C ARG A 264 1.86 0.03 -20.58
N LEU A 265 1.51 -1.26 -20.42
CA LEU A 265 1.21 -1.84 -19.11
C LEU A 265 2.42 -1.72 -18.16
N CYS A 266 3.63 -2.02 -18.62
CA CYS A 266 4.87 -1.84 -17.85
C CYS A 266 5.11 -0.39 -17.42
N ALA A 267 4.74 0.59 -18.25
CA ALA A 267 4.86 2.02 -17.95
C ALA A 267 3.77 2.52 -16.96
N ILE A 268 2.61 1.88 -16.89
CA ILE A 268 1.50 2.27 -16.00
C ILE A 268 1.76 1.89 -14.54
N HIS A 269 2.30 0.70 -14.27
CA HIS A 269 2.46 0.21 -12.88
C HIS A 269 3.51 -0.92 -12.75
N PRO A 270 4.45 -0.85 -11.79
CA PRO A 270 5.57 -1.81 -11.71
C PRO A 270 5.14 -3.26 -11.45
N ALA A 271 3.97 -3.51 -10.85
CA ALA A 271 3.44 -4.87 -10.72
C ALA A 271 3.19 -5.58 -12.07
N TYR A 272 3.02 -4.86 -13.18
CA TYR A 272 2.98 -5.48 -14.50
C TYR A 272 4.38 -5.92 -14.97
N GLN A 273 5.43 -5.16 -14.64
CA GLN A 273 6.82 -5.55 -14.91
C GLN A 273 7.16 -6.86 -14.17
N ALA A 274 6.90 -6.89 -12.86
CA ALA A 274 7.05 -8.10 -12.04
C ALA A 274 6.17 -9.27 -12.53
N GLY A 275 4.96 -8.98 -13.03
CA GLY A 275 4.08 -9.96 -13.67
C GLY A 275 4.72 -10.58 -14.91
N PHE A 276 5.22 -9.77 -15.85
CA PHE A 276 5.88 -10.28 -17.05
C PHE A 276 7.23 -10.99 -16.76
N GLU A 277 7.98 -10.57 -15.73
CA GLU A 277 9.16 -11.31 -15.26
C GLU A 277 8.79 -12.70 -14.73
N ALA A 278 7.72 -12.81 -13.93
CA ALA A 278 7.22 -14.11 -13.44
C ALA A 278 6.71 -14.98 -14.60
N CYS A 279 5.99 -14.40 -15.56
CA CYS A 279 5.59 -15.08 -16.79
C CYS A 279 6.81 -15.58 -17.59
N PHE A 280 7.86 -14.78 -17.74
CA PHE A 280 9.10 -15.18 -18.41
C PHE A 280 9.76 -16.38 -17.70
N ALA A 281 9.91 -16.32 -16.38
CA ALA A 281 10.53 -17.41 -15.62
C ALA A 281 9.76 -18.74 -15.77
N SER A 282 8.42 -18.68 -15.69
CA SER A 282 7.55 -19.83 -15.91
C SER A 282 7.70 -20.40 -17.33
N HIS A 283 7.63 -19.54 -18.36
CA HIS A 283 7.77 -19.95 -19.76
C HIS A 283 9.18 -20.50 -20.04
N TYR A 284 10.25 -19.87 -19.51
CA TYR A 284 11.64 -20.31 -19.73
C TYR A 284 11.89 -21.73 -19.20
N SER A 285 11.28 -22.11 -18.07
CA SER A 285 11.35 -23.48 -17.54
C SER A 285 10.61 -24.52 -18.40
N THR A 286 9.58 -24.09 -19.14
CA THR A 286 8.65 -24.95 -19.89
C THR A 286 8.85 -24.97 -21.40
N LEU A 287 9.81 -24.20 -21.95
CA LEU A 287 10.13 -24.10 -23.40
C LEU A 287 10.30 -25.46 -24.10
N HIS A 288 10.72 -26.51 -23.38
CA HIS A 288 10.87 -27.87 -23.90
C HIS A 288 9.55 -28.52 -24.35
N ARG A 289 8.39 -27.95 -23.98
CA ARG A 289 7.03 -28.40 -24.36
C ARG A 289 6.36 -27.50 -25.41
N VAL A 290 7.06 -26.46 -25.88
CA VAL A 290 6.48 -25.36 -26.66
C VAL A 290 6.96 -25.42 -28.10
N GLU A 291 6.04 -25.27 -29.06
CA GLU A 291 6.36 -25.38 -30.49
C GLU A 291 7.20 -24.20 -31.01
N THR A 292 7.91 -24.38 -32.12
CA THR A 292 8.85 -23.38 -32.66
C THR A 292 8.21 -22.05 -33.07
N ASN A 293 6.92 -22.04 -33.44
CA ASN A 293 6.17 -20.81 -33.71
C ASN A 293 5.77 -20.09 -32.40
N GLU A 294 5.32 -20.84 -31.39
CA GLU A 294 5.01 -20.33 -30.06
C GLU A 294 6.27 -19.76 -29.37
N LEU A 295 7.42 -20.43 -29.50
CA LEU A 295 8.73 -19.95 -29.05
C LEU A 295 9.10 -18.63 -29.74
N ARG A 296 8.86 -18.50 -31.06
CA ARG A 296 9.13 -17.27 -31.81
C ARG A 296 8.28 -16.11 -31.30
N ALA A 297 6.97 -16.29 -31.18
CA ALA A 297 6.07 -15.23 -30.72
C ALA A 297 6.44 -14.75 -29.31
N THR A 298 6.72 -15.70 -28.40
CA THR A 298 7.21 -15.43 -27.04
C THR A 298 8.53 -14.66 -27.07
N ALA A 299 9.49 -15.05 -27.92
CA ALA A 299 10.80 -14.40 -28.02
C ALA A 299 10.69 -12.95 -28.54
N MET A 300 9.91 -12.70 -29.60
CA MET A 300 9.73 -11.36 -30.17
C MET A 300 8.98 -10.41 -29.22
N PHE A 301 8.04 -10.94 -28.42
CA PHE A 301 7.37 -10.17 -27.35
C PHE A 301 8.37 -9.66 -26.30
N PHE A 302 9.20 -10.55 -25.74
CA PHE A 302 10.20 -10.16 -24.74
C PHE A 302 11.36 -9.34 -25.33
N ALA A 303 11.72 -9.56 -26.60
CA ALA A 303 12.68 -8.72 -27.32
C ALA A 303 12.19 -7.27 -27.42
N HIS A 304 10.93 -7.02 -27.80
CA HIS A 304 10.36 -5.66 -27.83
C HIS A 304 10.38 -5.00 -26.44
N LEU A 305 10.01 -5.72 -25.38
CA LEU A 305 10.00 -5.16 -24.01
C LEU A 305 11.42 -4.84 -23.49
N LEU A 306 12.41 -5.67 -23.80
CA LEU A 306 13.81 -5.41 -23.44
C LEU A 306 14.46 -4.32 -24.33
N ALA A 307 14.09 -4.21 -25.60
CA ALA A 307 14.58 -3.17 -26.50
C ALA A 307 13.99 -1.78 -26.22
N THR A 308 12.80 -1.73 -25.60
CA THR A 308 12.16 -0.48 -25.17
C THR A 308 12.43 -0.11 -23.72
N ASP A 309 13.34 -0.84 -23.04
CA ASP A 309 13.68 -0.72 -21.61
C ASP A 309 12.43 -0.75 -20.69
N ALA A 310 11.37 -1.44 -21.12
CA ALA A 310 10.12 -1.61 -20.38
C ALA A 310 10.20 -2.72 -19.30
N LEU A 311 11.15 -3.64 -19.45
CA LEU A 311 11.53 -4.63 -18.43
C LEU A 311 13.03 -4.51 -18.11
N PRO A 312 13.45 -4.66 -16.85
CA PRO A 312 14.87 -4.66 -16.50
C PRO A 312 15.56 -5.91 -17.05
N TRP A 313 16.68 -5.72 -17.74
CA TRP A 313 17.47 -6.81 -18.34
C TRP A 313 17.86 -7.88 -17.33
N ARG A 314 18.16 -7.47 -16.09
CA ARG A 314 18.42 -8.33 -14.91
C ARG A 314 17.28 -9.29 -14.58
N GLY A 315 16.04 -8.80 -14.51
CA GLY A 315 14.88 -9.60 -14.13
C GLY A 315 14.57 -10.72 -15.12
N VAL A 316 14.76 -10.44 -16.41
CA VAL A 316 14.55 -11.40 -17.51
C VAL A 316 15.78 -12.29 -17.71
N LEU A 317 16.93 -11.71 -18.03
CA LEU A 317 18.12 -12.44 -18.51
C LEU A 317 19.02 -12.99 -17.40
N GLY A 318 18.91 -12.52 -16.15
CA GLY A 318 19.70 -13.04 -15.02
C GLY A 318 19.45 -14.53 -14.71
N ARG A 319 18.39 -15.12 -15.27
CA ARG A 319 18.06 -16.55 -15.18
C ARG A 319 18.47 -17.36 -16.43
N VAL A 320 18.98 -16.69 -17.48
CA VAL A 320 19.32 -17.29 -18.78
C VAL A 320 20.81 -17.65 -18.81
N ARG A 321 21.16 -18.78 -18.18
CA ARG A 321 22.53 -19.31 -18.11
C ARG A 321 22.89 -20.05 -19.40
N VAL A 322 23.92 -19.59 -20.13
CA VAL A 322 24.30 -20.15 -21.45
C VAL A 322 25.45 -21.16 -21.34
N THR A 323 25.12 -22.40 -21.02
CA THR A 323 26.06 -23.53 -20.92
C THR A 323 25.59 -24.73 -21.77
N GLU A 324 26.43 -25.75 -21.90
CA GLU A 324 26.07 -27.00 -22.57
C GLU A 324 25.03 -27.80 -21.76
N ASP A 325 25.16 -27.83 -20.43
CA ASP A 325 24.31 -28.61 -19.53
C ASP A 325 22.95 -27.93 -19.22
N ASP A 326 22.94 -26.62 -18.99
CA ASP A 326 21.74 -25.87 -18.56
C ASP A 326 20.78 -25.53 -19.73
N THR A 327 21.20 -25.71 -21.00
CA THR A 327 20.41 -25.28 -22.16
C THR A 327 19.91 -26.45 -23.03
N THR A 328 18.59 -26.61 -23.10
CA THR A 328 17.93 -27.55 -24.04
C THR A 328 18.00 -27.05 -25.48
N SER A 329 17.70 -27.91 -26.47
CA SER A 329 17.55 -27.51 -27.88
C SER A 329 16.49 -26.41 -28.06
N SER A 330 15.33 -26.51 -27.41
CA SER A 330 14.30 -25.47 -27.42
C SER A 330 14.78 -24.16 -26.79
N SER A 331 15.51 -24.24 -25.67
CA SER A 331 16.13 -23.06 -25.02
C SER A 331 17.12 -22.37 -25.97
N ARG A 332 17.98 -23.14 -26.66
CA ARG A 332 18.95 -22.61 -27.65
C ARG A 332 18.25 -21.94 -28.83
N ILE A 333 17.13 -22.49 -29.32
CA ILE A 333 16.31 -21.90 -30.38
C ILE A 333 15.64 -20.61 -29.90
N PHE A 334 15.06 -20.60 -28.70
CA PHE A 334 14.44 -19.43 -28.10
C PHE A 334 15.42 -18.28 -27.89
N ILE A 335 16.58 -18.55 -27.29
CA ILE A 335 17.64 -17.55 -27.05
C ILE A 335 18.17 -17.02 -28.40
N LYS A 336 18.32 -17.86 -29.43
CA LYS A 336 18.63 -17.42 -30.79
C LYS A 336 17.60 -16.41 -31.31
N MET A 337 16.31 -16.74 -31.25
CA MET A 337 15.24 -15.86 -31.74
C MET A 337 15.22 -14.53 -30.98
N LEU A 338 15.31 -14.59 -29.64
CA LEU A 338 15.31 -13.42 -28.75
C LEU A 338 16.46 -12.44 -29.08
N PHE A 339 17.69 -12.95 -29.21
CA PHE A 339 18.85 -12.09 -29.48
C PHE A 339 18.96 -11.64 -30.94
N GLN A 340 18.42 -12.39 -31.92
CA GLN A 340 18.32 -11.90 -33.29
C GLN A 340 17.34 -10.72 -33.38
N ASP A 341 16.12 -10.85 -32.82
CA ASP A 341 15.11 -9.79 -32.82
C ASP A 341 15.59 -8.54 -32.05
N LEU A 342 16.23 -8.72 -30.87
CA LEU A 342 16.91 -7.64 -30.15
C LEU A 342 18.00 -6.94 -30.98
N SER A 343 18.73 -7.67 -31.82
CA SER A 343 19.78 -7.09 -32.66
C SER A 343 19.24 -6.29 -33.84
N GLU A 344 18.07 -6.66 -34.36
CA GLU A 344 17.32 -5.90 -35.37
C GLU A 344 16.69 -4.63 -34.76
N HIS A 345 16.18 -4.72 -33.52
CA HIS A 345 15.55 -3.59 -32.81
C HIS A 345 16.55 -2.56 -32.25
N LEU A 346 17.67 -2.98 -31.66
CA LEU A 346 18.65 -2.08 -31.01
C LEU A 346 19.89 -1.76 -31.88
N GLY A 347 20.20 -2.62 -32.84
CA GLY A 347 21.51 -2.63 -33.49
C GLY A 347 22.60 -3.28 -32.63
N VAL A 348 23.53 -3.98 -33.29
CA VAL A 348 24.52 -4.85 -32.64
C VAL A 348 25.47 -4.11 -31.68
N SER A 349 25.75 -2.82 -31.91
CA SER A 349 26.62 -2.00 -31.05
C SER A 349 25.97 -1.64 -29.71
N VAL A 350 24.68 -1.30 -29.70
CA VAL A 350 23.91 -1.02 -28.47
C VAL A 350 23.66 -2.32 -27.72
N LEU A 351 23.32 -3.40 -28.42
CA LEU A 351 23.18 -4.73 -27.84
C LEU A 351 24.48 -5.19 -27.15
N SER A 352 25.64 -5.00 -27.80
CA SER A 352 26.94 -5.35 -27.21
C SER A 352 27.25 -4.55 -25.94
N ARG A 353 26.82 -3.29 -25.85
CA ARG A 353 26.92 -2.48 -24.62
C ARG A 353 26.03 -3.06 -23.52
N LYS A 354 24.72 -3.22 -23.78
CA LYS A 354 23.74 -3.74 -22.82
C LYS A 354 24.13 -5.12 -22.25
N MET A 355 24.70 -6.00 -23.08
CA MET A 355 25.13 -7.35 -22.67
C MET A 355 26.46 -7.40 -21.93
N ASN A 356 27.38 -6.43 -22.09
CA ASN A 356 28.75 -6.52 -21.55
C ASN A 356 29.10 -5.44 -20.51
N GLN A 357 28.45 -4.28 -20.53
CA GLN A 357 28.83 -3.09 -19.76
C GLN A 357 27.76 -2.67 -18.74
N ASP A 358 26.49 -2.69 -19.12
CA ASP A 358 25.41 -2.06 -18.32
C ASP A 358 25.07 -2.83 -17.04
N ASP A 359 25.08 -4.17 -17.04
CA ASP A 359 24.78 -4.99 -15.86
C ASP A 359 25.66 -6.25 -15.79
N THR A 360 26.40 -6.43 -14.69
CA THR A 360 27.43 -7.48 -14.54
C THR A 360 26.85 -8.87 -14.38
N GLU A 361 25.69 -9.03 -13.73
CA GLU A 361 25.05 -10.34 -13.54
C GLU A 361 24.43 -10.85 -14.84
N VAL A 362 23.87 -9.97 -15.67
CA VAL A 362 23.39 -10.31 -17.01
C VAL A 362 24.55 -10.77 -17.89
N ARG A 363 25.66 -10.04 -17.88
CA ARG A 363 26.89 -10.43 -18.59
C ARG A 363 27.39 -11.81 -18.15
N ASP A 364 27.45 -12.07 -16.85
CA ASP A 364 28.05 -13.30 -16.33
C ASP A 364 27.11 -14.52 -16.39
N ALA A 365 25.79 -14.32 -16.52
CA ALA A 365 24.84 -15.37 -16.90
C ALA A 365 24.97 -15.75 -18.39
N LEU A 366 25.10 -14.75 -19.28
CA LEU A 366 25.21 -14.94 -20.73
C LEU A 366 26.60 -15.40 -21.18
N PHE A 367 27.66 -15.06 -20.43
CA PHE A 367 29.04 -15.49 -20.64
C PHE A 367 29.64 -16.08 -19.35
N PRO A 368 29.27 -17.33 -18.96
CA PRO A 368 29.68 -17.93 -17.70
C PRO A 368 31.20 -18.00 -17.52
N ARG A 369 31.69 -17.43 -16.42
CA ARG A 369 33.12 -17.35 -16.08
C ARG A 369 33.65 -18.59 -15.37
N ASP A 370 32.77 -19.43 -14.82
CA ASP A 370 33.07 -20.60 -13.97
C ASP A 370 34.10 -21.56 -14.62
N CYS A 371 33.99 -21.74 -15.95
CA CYS A 371 34.72 -22.74 -16.70
C CYS A 371 35.02 -22.23 -18.12
N ALA A 372 36.28 -22.34 -18.56
CA ALA A 372 36.68 -21.99 -19.93
C ALA A 372 35.93 -22.81 -21.01
N LYS A 373 35.40 -24.00 -20.69
CA LYS A 373 34.48 -24.75 -21.56
C LYS A 373 33.16 -24.00 -21.80
N ASN A 374 32.55 -23.48 -20.73
CA ASN A 374 31.26 -22.79 -20.79
C ASN A 374 31.41 -21.45 -21.51
N MET A 375 32.49 -20.72 -21.25
CA MET A 375 32.82 -19.49 -22.00
C MET A 375 33.03 -19.77 -23.51
N ARG A 376 33.73 -20.86 -23.87
CA ARG A 376 33.86 -21.32 -25.27
C ARG A 376 32.51 -21.66 -25.89
N PHE A 377 31.64 -22.37 -25.15
CA PHE A 377 30.29 -22.70 -25.60
C PHE A 377 29.46 -21.43 -25.88
N ALA A 378 29.41 -20.48 -24.94
CA ALA A 378 28.68 -19.23 -25.12
C ALA A 378 29.21 -18.39 -26.30
N ILE A 379 30.52 -18.24 -26.44
CA ILE A 379 31.15 -17.53 -27.58
C ILE A 379 30.77 -18.22 -28.91
N ASN A 380 30.93 -19.54 -28.99
CA ASN A 380 30.59 -20.30 -30.20
C ASN A 380 29.09 -20.17 -30.55
N PHE A 381 28.21 -20.28 -29.56
CA PHE A 381 26.77 -20.14 -29.70
C PHE A 381 26.37 -18.76 -30.26
N PHE A 382 26.84 -17.65 -29.66
CA PHE A 382 26.56 -16.31 -30.17
C PHE A 382 27.18 -16.05 -31.56
N THR A 383 28.33 -16.65 -31.88
CA THR A 383 28.87 -16.57 -33.27
C THR A 383 28.02 -17.34 -34.28
N ALA A 384 27.49 -18.52 -33.93
CA ALA A 384 26.60 -19.31 -34.79
C ALA A 384 25.21 -18.66 -34.99
N ILE A 385 24.82 -17.74 -34.12
CA ILE A 385 23.63 -16.88 -34.27
C ILE A 385 23.89 -15.70 -35.23
N GLY A 386 25.15 -15.34 -35.46
CA GLY A 386 25.59 -14.18 -36.26
C GLY A 386 26.06 -12.98 -35.43
N LEU A 387 25.98 -13.05 -34.09
CA LEU A 387 26.29 -11.94 -33.17
C LEU A 387 27.74 -11.95 -32.68
N GLY A 388 28.67 -12.31 -33.57
CA GLY A 388 30.08 -12.55 -33.21
C GLY A 388 30.79 -11.36 -32.57
N SER A 389 30.43 -10.12 -32.94
CA SER A 389 31.02 -8.89 -32.39
C SER A 389 30.62 -8.59 -30.94
N VAL A 390 29.53 -9.16 -30.44
CA VAL A 390 29.14 -9.09 -29.02
C VAL A 390 30.11 -9.90 -28.15
N THR A 391 30.73 -10.94 -28.73
CA THR A 391 31.60 -11.88 -28.00
C THR A 391 33.03 -11.38 -27.75
N SER A 392 33.42 -10.21 -28.28
CA SER A 392 34.81 -9.72 -28.23
C SER A 392 35.38 -9.64 -26.81
N PRO A 393 34.70 -9.05 -25.79
CA PRO A 393 35.24 -9.00 -24.43
C PRO A 393 35.39 -10.38 -23.80
N ALA A 394 34.49 -11.32 -24.11
CA ALA A 394 34.58 -12.71 -23.64
C ALA A 394 35.77 -13.46 -24.28
N ARG A 395 36.11 -13.16 -25.54
CA ARG A 395 37.32 -13.70 -26.19
C ARG A 395 38.60 -13.17 -25.57
N GLU A 396 38.65 -11.87 -25.27
CA GLU A 396 39.80 -11.22 -24.61
C GLU A 396 40.05 -11.81 -23.22
N LEU A 397 38.98 -12.08 -22.46
CA LEU A 397 39.05 -12.78 -21.16
C LEU A 397 39.50 -14.23 -21.30
N LEU A 398 39.04 -14.96 -22.32
CA LEU A 398 39.45 -16.33 -22.60
C LEU A 398 40.95 -16.43 -22.91
N LEU A 399 41.54 -15.42 -23.59
CA LEU A 399 42.98 -15.35 -23.86
C LEU A 399 43.84 -15.06 -22.60
N GLN A 400 43.22 -14.83 -21.44
CA GLN A 400 43.89 -14.65 -20.15
C GLN A 400 43.83 -15.92 -19.27
N TYR A 401 43.25 -17.02 -19.77
CA TYR A 401 43.11 -18.34 -19.13
C TYR A 401 43.89 -19.44 -19.88
#